data_AF-A0A365HCL3-F1
#
_entry.id   AF-A0A365HCL3-F1
#
_cell.length_a   1.000
_cell.length_b   1.000
_cell.length_c   1.000
_cell.angle_alpha   90.00
_cell.angle_beta   90.00
_cell.angle_gamma   90.00
#
_symmetry.space_group_name_H-M   'P 1'
#
loop_
_entity.id
_entity.type
_entity.pdbx_description
1 polymer ?
#
loop_
_entity_poly.entity_id
_entity_poly.type
_entity_poly.pdbx_seq_one_letter_code
_entity_poly.pdbx_strand_id
1 'polypeptide(L)'
;MVSGLIQQVEVSDTRRLDGVGCFRHDLPMWCKLIEEHTSRAGFASPATERELHRVEESLGHLLPEELAELLGETNGVIDANGYNLVFSAEQLLQGNLEMRTYPALKRLYMSFDQLLFFSDAPGDGSLFAYALVPEGRPDIFVWDHRTDNRRCVAPSLEHFIQAWLTGRIQL
;
A
#
# COMPACT_ATOMS: atom_id res chain seq x y z
N MET A 1 24.87 52.36 26.94
CA MET A 1 26.22 51.76 26.92
C MET A 1 26.02 50.28 27.18
N VAL A 2 26.26 49.31 26.29
CA VAL A 2 27.16 49.14 25.13
C VAL A 2 26.45 48.10 24.22
N SER A 3 26.04 48.43 22.99
CA SER A 3 26.71 48.20 21.68
C SER A 3 26.83 46.74 21.19
N GLY A 4 26.47 46.54 19.91
CA GLY A 4 26.67 45.32 19.09
C GLY A 4 25.35 44.85 18.46
N LEU A 5 24.86 45.41 17.34
CA LEU A 5 25.34 45.33 15.95
C LEU A 5 25.60 43.88 15.49
N ILE A 6 24.70 43.32 14.69
CA ILE A 6 24.98 42.50 13.48
C ILE A 6 23.75 42.56 12.54
N GLN A 7 24.08 42.62 11.26
CA GLN A 7 23.36 43.02 10.07
C GLN A 7 22.03 42.33 9.74
N GLN A 8 21.17 43.13 9.10
CA GLN A 8 20.15 42.69 8.15
C GLN A 8 20.79 41.97 6.96
N VAL A 9 20.16 40.89 6.50
CA VAL A 9 20.30 40.38 5.12
C VAL A 9 18.92 40.43 4.47
N GLU A 10 18.88 41.11 3.34
CA GLU A 10 17.71 41.35 2.50
C GLU A 10 17.18 40.08 1.80
N VAL A 11 15.92 40.23 1.42
CA VAL A 11 15.06 39.36 0.64
C VAL A 11 15.64 39.01 -0.73
N SER A 12 15.55 37.73 -1.10
CA SER A 12 15.51 37.15 -2.46
C SER A 12 15.21 35.66 -2.25
N ASP A 13 14.36 34.94 -2.94
CA ASP A 13 13.57 35.14 -4.14
C ASP A 13 12.57 33.97 -4.13
N THR A 14 11.34 34.27 -4.53
CA THR A 14 10.26 33.34 -4.81
C THR A 14 10.72 32.13 -5.64
N ARG A 15 10.61 30.92 -5.07
CA ARG A 15 10.43 29.71 -5.86
C ARG A 15 9.12 29.03 -5.49
N ARG A 16 8.08 29.47 -6.20
CA ARG A 16 6.92 28.64 -6.55
C ARG A 16 7.43 27.29 -7.02
N LEU A 17 6.99 26.21 -6.38
CA LEU A 17 7.00 24.88 -6.98
C LEU A 17 5.78 24.81 -7.90
N ASP A 18 5.87 25.52 -9.03
CA ASP A 18 4.98 25.29 -10.17
C ASP A 18 5.44 24.01 -10.87
N GLY A 19 4.47 23.16 -11.20
CA GLY A 19 4.69 21.78 -11.62
C GLY A 19 5.65 21.59 -12.78
N VAL A 20 6.43 20.52 -12.66
CA VAL A 20 6.93 19.78 -13.82
C VAL A 20 6.36 18.38 -13.66
N GLY A 21 5.30 18.10 -14.40
CA GLY A 21 4.96 16.72 -14.74
C GLY A 21 6.13 16.18 -15.55
N CYS A 22 7.11 15.59 -14.87
CA CYS A 22 8.05 14.70 -15.52
C CYS A 22 7.22 13.50 -15.97
N PHE A 23 6.90 13.43 -17.26
CA PHE A 23 6.52 12.17 -17.87
C PHE A 23 7.67 11.19 -17.65
N ARG A 24 7.55 10.34 -16.62
CA ARG A 24 8.52 9.30 -16.27
C ARG A 24 8.45 8.21 -17.33
N HIS A 25 9.15 8.41 -18.44
CA HIS A 25 9.10 7.51 -19.59
C HIS A 25 9.62 6.09 -19.32
N ASP A 26 10.29 5.86 -18.18
CA ASP A 26 10.81 4.55 -17.77
C ASP A 26 10.24 4.10 -16.42
N LEU A 27 8.93 4.28 -16.19
CA LEU A 27 8.32 3.63 -15.03
C LEU A 27 8.30 2.10 -15.21
N PRO A 28 8.63 1.35 -14.15
CA PRO A 28 8.34 -0.07 -14.05
C PRO A 28 6.85 -0.40 -14.29
N MET A 29 6.51 -1.65 -14.59
CA MET A 29 5.21 -2.04 -15.13
C MET A 29 4.04 -1.68 -14.20
N TRP A 30 4.12 -2.04 -12.92
CA TRP A 30 3.10 -1.76 -11.91
C TRP A 30 3.00 -0.26 -11.65
N CYS A 31 4.14 0.42 -11.54
CA CYS A 31 4.15 1.87 -11.33
C CYS A 31 3.47 2.60 -12.50
N LYS A 32 3.73 2.16 -13.73
CA LYS A 32 3.11 2.69 -14.95
C LYS A 32 1.61 2.45 -14.96
N LEU A 33 1.16 1.23 -14.67
CA LEU A 33 -0.26 0.89 -14.58
C LEU A 33 -1.01 1.78 -13.58
N ILE A 34 -0.41 2.05 -12.42
CA ILE A 34 -1.00 2.94 -11.42
C ILE A 34 -1.03 4.39 -11.93
N GLU A 35 0.05 4.86 -12.56
CA GLU A 35 0.15 6.23 -13.10
C GLU A 35 -0.84 6.48 -14.25
N GLU A 36 -1.16 5.47 -15.05
CA GLU A 36 -2.19 5.53 -16.10
C GLU A 36 -3.60 5.83 -15.55
N HIS A 37 -3.86 5.48 -14.29
CA HIS A 37 -5.13 5.74 -13.63
C HIS A 37 -5.10 6.91 -12.66
N THR A 38 -3.94 7.24 -12.08
CA THR A 38 -3.78 8.40 -11.19
C THR A 38 -2.35 8.94 -11.20
N SER A 39 -2.18 10.19 -11.65
CA SER A 39 -0.89 10.89 -11.60
C SER A 39 -0.48 11.38 -10.20
N ARG A 40 -1.29 11.09 -9.19
CA ARG A 40 -1.10 11.55 -7.80
C ARG A 40 -0.68 10.44 -6.84
N ALA A 41 -0.39 9.24 -7.35
CA ALA A 41 0.15 8.16 -6.53
C ALA A 41 1.57 8.47 -6.03
N GLY A 42 1.84 8.14 -4.78
CA GLY A 42 3.17 8.19 -4.18
C GLY A 42 3.85 6.82 -4.28
N PHE A 43 4.99 6.77 -4.96
CA PHE A 43 5.82 5.57 -5.10
C PHE A 43 7.06 5.68 -4.22
N ALA A 44 7.34 4.63 -3.44
CA ALA A 44 8.58 4.47 -2.68
C ALA A 44 9.71 3.86 -3.52
N SER A 45 10.93 3.82 -2.98
CA SER A 45 12.00 3.00 -3.58
C SER A 45 11.63 1.51 -3.55
N PRO A 46 12.09 0.70 -4.52
CA PRO A 46 11.92 -0.75 -4.51
C PRO A 46 12.21 -1.42 -3.17
N ALA A 47 11.43 -2.44 -2.82
CA ALA A 47 11.77 -3.33 -1.72
C ALA A 47 12.95 -4.20 -2.14
N THR A 48 13.90 -4.40 -1.21
CA THR A 48 15.01 -5.32 -1.41
C THR A 48 14.55 -6.77 -1.28
N GLU A 49 15.23 -7.70 -1.96
CA GLU A 49 14.98 -9.14 -1.81
C GLU A 49 15.01 -9.59 -0.35
N ARG A 50 15.92 -8.99 0.45
CA ARG A 50 16.03 -9.27 1.90
C ARG A 50 14.78 -8.83 2.67
N GLU A 51 14.17 -7.70 2.31
CA GLU A 51 12.93 -7.25 2.94
C GLU A 51 11.77 -8.18 2.60
N LEU A 52 11.64 -8.58 1.34
CA LEU A 52 10.59 -9.51 0.90
C LEU A 52 10.74 -10.88 1.57
N HIS A 53 11.95 -11.45 1.56
CA HIS A 53 12.24 -12.73 2.22
C HIS A 53 11.92 -12.68 3.72
N ARG A 54 12.22 -11.57 4.39
CA ARG A 54 11.89 -11.39 5.81
C ARG A 54 10.38 -11.43 6.05
N VAL A 55 9.58 -10.85 5.16
CA VAL A 55 8.11 -10.91 5.24
C VAL A 55 7.65 -12.36 5.13
N GLU A 56 8.14 -13.09 4.12
CA GLU A 56 7.76 -14.48 3.86
C GLU A 56 8.12 -15.42 5.01
N GLU A 57 9.37 -15.35 5.50
CA GLU A 57 9.83 -16.14 6.64
C GLU A 57 9.00 -15.88 7.89
N SER A 58 8.69 -14.61 8.16
CA SER A 58 7.99 -14.22 9.38
C SER A 58 6.49 -14.55 9.33
N LEU A 59 5.87 -14.51 8.14
CA LEU A 59 4.47 -14.85 7.94
C LEU A 59 4.25 -16.34 7.66
N GLY A 60 5.30 -17.09 7.36
CA GLY A 60 5.29 -18.55 7.17
C GLY A 60 4.79 -19.00 5.80
N HIS A 61 4.77 -18.12 4.80
CA HIS A 61 4.35 -18.42 3.44
C HIS A 61 5.00 -17.44 2.44
N LEU A 62 5.07 -17.83 1.17
CA LEU A 62 5.53 -16.94 0.10
C LEU A 62 4.52 -15.79 -0.12
N LEU A 63 5.01 -14.66 -0.61
CA LEU A 63 4.15 -13.59 -1.11
C LEU A 63 3.50 -14.03 -2.43
N PRO A 64 2.25 -13.61 -2.70
CA PRO A 64 1.67 -13.70 -4.03
C PRO A 64 2.58 -13.03 -5.07
N GLU A 65 2.74 -13.66 -6.23
CA GLU A 65 3.68 -13.24 -7.28
C GLU A 65 3.51 -11.76 -7.67
N GLU A 66 2.28 -11.35 -8.02
CA GLU A 66 1.97 -9.97 -8.38
C GLU A 66 2.31 -8.97 -7.26
N LEU A 67 2.11 -9.35 -5.99
CA LEU A 67 2.44 -8.48 -4.85
C LEU A 67 3.96 -8.35 -4.67
N ALA A 68 4.71 -9.45 -4.81
CA ALA A 68 6.17 -9.44 -4.72
C ALA A 68 6.80 -8.64 -5.86
N GLU A 69 6.28 -8.80 -7.09
CA GLU A 69 6.70 -8.02 -8.26
C GLU A 69 6.45 -6.53 -8.05
N LEU A 70 5.24 -6.14 -7.62
CA LEU A 70 4.91 -4.74 -7.36
C LEU A 70 5.83 -4.15 -6.28
N LEU A 71 6.05 -4.86 -5.17
CA LEU A 71 6.95 -4.38 -4.11
C LEU A 71 8.40 -4.26 -4.59
N GLY A 72 8.83 -5.14 -5.50
CA GLY A 72 10.12 -5.06 -6.16
C GLY A 72 10.27 -3.87 -7.11
N GLU A 73 9.18 -3.25 -7.54
CA GLU A 73 9.19 -1.98 -8.26
C GLU A 73 9.06 -0.77 -7.33
N THR A 74 8.26 -0.89 -6.27
CA THR A 74 8.00 0.18 -5.30
C THR A 74 7.55 -0.38 -3.95
N ASN A 75 8.27 -0.06 -2.87
CA ASN A 75 7.98 -0.58 -1.54
C ASN A 75 6.77 0.09 -0.87
N GLY A 76 5.59 -0.20 -1.41
CA GLY A 76 4.32 0.41 -1.02
C GLY A 76 3.91 1.56 -1.94
N VAL A 77 2.61 1.80 -2.01
CA VAL A 77 1.98 2.83 -2.84
C VAL A 77 0.95 3.57 -2.00
N ILE A 78 1.06 4.90 -2.00
CA ILE A 78 0.08 5.81 -1.39
C ILE A 78 -0.83 6.36 -2.50
N ASP A 79 -2.14 6.27 -2.31
CA ASP A 79 -3.12 6.79 -3.26
C ASP A 79 -3.20 8.33 -3.22
N ALA A 80 -4.01 8.91 -4.11
CA ALA A 80 -4.16 10.37 -4.22
C ALA A 80 -4.73 11.05 -2.96
N ASN A 81 -5.33 10.27 -2.05
CA ASN A 81 -5.97 10.70 -0.82
C ASN A 81 -5.13 10.43 0.43
N GLY A 82 -3.96 9.79 0.29
CA GLY A 82 -3.05 9.50 1.39
C GLY A 82 -3.25 8.12 2.04
N TYR A 83 -4.09 7.24 1.46
CA TYR A 83 -4.28 5.86 1.96
C TYR A 83 -3.32 4.89 1.28
N ASN A 84 -3.01 3.77 1.93
CA ASN A 84 -2.17 2.75 1.32
C ASN A 84 -2.97 1.98 0.26
N LEU A 85 -2.71 2.28 -1.02
CA LEU A 85 -3.14 1.44 -2.12
C LEU A 85 -2.43 0.08 -2.08
N VAL A 86 -1.16 0.07 -1.66
CA VAL A 86 -0.41 -1.14 -1.31
C VAL A 86 0.49 -0.81 -0.11
N PHE A 87 0.46 -1.65 0.91
CA PHE A 87 1.37 -1.58 2.05
C PHE A 87 2.82 -1.81 1.63
N SER A 88 3.75 -1.09 2.25
CA SER A 88 5.17 -1.47 2.23
C SER A 88 5.40 -2.86 2.85
N ALA A 89 6.55 -3.46 2.58
CA ALA A 89 6.96 -4.74 3.18
C ALA A 89 6.92 -4.71 4.71
N GLU A 90 7.32 -3.61 5.34
CA GLU A 90 7.25 -3.45 6.80
C GLU A 90 5.80 -3.39 7.30
N GLN A 91 4.93 -2.62 6.64
CA GLN A 91 3.51 -2.55 6.98
C GLN A 91 2.80 -3.89 6.76
N LEU A 92 3.11 -4.62 5.68
CA LEU A 92 2.61 -5.98 5.45
C LEU A 92 2.95 -6.89 6.63
N LEU A 93 4.22 -6.91 7.04
CA LEU A 93 4.67 -7.75 8.13
C LEU A 93 3.98 -7.39 9.45
N GLN A 94 4.11 -6.13 9.88
CA GLN A 94 3.60 -5.71 11.19
C GLN A 94 2.07 -5.80 11.25
N GLY A 95 1.38 -5.33 10.21
CA GLY A 95 -0.08 -5.34 10.15
C GLY A 95 -0.65 -6.75 10.18
N ASN A 96 -0.09 -7.69 9.40
CA ASN A 96 -0.60 -9.07 9.41
C ASN A 96 -0.28 -9.80 10.73
N LEU A 97 0.88 -9.56 11.34
CA LEU A 97 1.17 -10.11 12.67
C LEU A 97 0.21 -9.57 13.73
N GLU A 98 -0.07 -8.27 13.72
CA GLU A 98 -1.04 -7.67 14.64
C GLU A 98 -2.44 -8.25 14.44
N MET A 99 -2.92 -8.32 13.19
CA MET A 99 -4.23 -8.90 12.87
C MET A 99 -4.35 -10.35 13.37
N ARG A 100 -3.32 -11.17 13.20
CA ARG A 100 -3.33 -12.60 13.59
C ARG A 100 -3.14 -12.83 15.09
N THR A 101 -2.46 -11.93 15.79
CA THR A 101 -2.00 -12.17 17.18
C THR A 101 -2.69 -11.30 18.23
N TYR A 102 -3.24 -10.14 17.87
CA TYR A 102 -3.79 -9.22 18.86
C TYR A 102 -5.04 -9.82 19.54
N PRO A 103 -5.04 -10.02 20.88
CA PRO A 103 -6.09 -10.79 21.55
C PRO A 103 -7.50 -10.24 21.38
N ALA A 104 -7.67 -8.93 21.21
CA ALA A 104 -8.98 -8.33 20.97
C ALA A 104 -9.56 -8.76 19.62
N LEU A 105 -8.76 -8.75 18.56
CA LEU A 105 -9.19 -9.14 17.21
C LEU A 105 -9.57 -10.63 17.16
N LYS A 106 -8.77 -11.50 17.78
CA LYS A 106 -9.05 -12.94 17.86
C LYS A 106 -10.34 -13.29 18.60
N ARG A 107 -10.82 -12.42 19.49
CA ARG A 107 -12.09 -12.61 20.20
C ARG A 107 -13.30 -12.11 19.42
N LEU A 108 -13.10 -11.14 18.52
CA LEU A 108 -14.18 -10.45 17.81
C LEU A 108 -14.44 -11.06 16.43
N TYR A 109 -13.42 -11.59 15.78
CA TYR A 109 -13.46 -11.96 14.36
C TYR A 109 -13.07 -13.42 14.13
N MET A 110 -13.53 -13.97 13.01
CA MET A 110 -12.98 -15.20 12.46
C MET A 110 -11.47 -15.06 12.21
N SER A 111 -10.75 -16.19 12.25
CA SER A 111 -9.30 -16.17 12.09
C SER A 111 -8.87 -15.49 10.78
N PHE A 112 -7.76 -14.77 10.85
CA PHE A 112 -7.11 -14.12 9.72
C PHE A 112 -5.95 -14.94 9.15
N ASP A 113 -5.72 -16.16 9.63
CA ASP A 113 -4.59 -17.00 9.18
C ASP A 113 -4.65 -17.31 7.67
N GLN A 114 -5.86 -17.31 7.09
CA GLN A 114 -6.09 -17.55 5.66
C GLN A 114 -6.08 -16.27 4.81
N LEU A 115 -5.73 -15.12 5.40
CA LEU A 115 -5.69 -13.83 4.72
C LEU A 115 -4.28 -13.21 4.80
N LEU A 116 -3.92 -12.52 3.73
CA LEU A 116 -2.76 -11.61 3.68
C LEU A 116 -3.27 -10.21 3.32
N PHE A 117 -3.42 -9.37 4.33
CA PHE A 117 -3.82 -7.97 4.15
C PHE A 117 -2.72 -7.17 3.48
N PHE A 118 -3.05 -6.37 2.46
CA PHE A 118 -2.07 -5.61 1.67
C PHE A 118 -2.48 -4.18 1.37
N SER A 119 -3.70 -3.75 1.67
CA SER A 119 -4.17 -2.39 1.38
C SER A 119 -5.27 -1.96 2.35
N ASP A 120 -5.32 -0.65 2.61
CA ASP A 120 -6.41 -0.03 3.35
C ASP A 120 -7.62 0.19 2.43
N ALA A 121 -8.82 -0.10 2.92
CA ALA A 121 -9.99 0.58 2.41
C ALA A 121 -10.14 1.94 3.12
N PRO A 122 -10.11 3.07 2.38
CA PRO A 122 -10.33 4.39 2.95
C PRO A 122 -11.59 4.47 3.81
N GLY A 123 -11.45 5.09 4.98
CA GLY A 123 -12.57 5.38 5.86
C GLY A 123 -12.67 4.43 7.04
N ASP A 124 -13.46 3.36 6.91
CA ASP A 124 -14.06 2.71 8.07
C ASP A 124 -13.19 1.68 8.79
N GLY A 125 -12.02 1.33 8.24
CA GLY A 125 -11.10 0.36 8.83
C GLY A 125 -11.23 -1.04 8.23
N SER A 126 -12.01 -1.19 7.16
CA SER A 126 -11.98 -2.36 6.29
C SER A 126 -10.63 -2.49 5.57
N LEU A 127 -10.23 -3.71 5.20
CA LEU A 127 -8.93 -3.97 4.57
C LEU A 127 -9.08 -4.91 3.38
N PHE A 128 -8.23 -4.74 2.37
CA PHE A 128 -8.12 -5.68 1.25
C PHE A 128 -7.05 -6.73 1.53
N ALA A 129 -7.32 -7.97 1.13
CA ALA A 129 -6.47 -9.11 1.38
C ALA A 129 -6.44 -10.10 0.22
N TYR A 130 -5.33 -10.81 0.06
CA TYR A 130 -5.30 -12.06 -0.67
C TYR A 130 -5.90 -13.18 0.18
N ALA A 131 -6.55 -14.14 -0.47
CA ALA A 131 -6.86 -15.43 0.15
C ALA A 131 -5.67 -16.40 0.01
N LEU A 132 -5.14 -16.88 1.13
CA LEU A 132 -4.08 -17.88 1.18
C LEU A 132 -4.71 -19.27 1.02
N VAL A 133 -5.02 -19.66 -0.22
CA VAL A 133 -5.55 -20.99 -0.55
C VAL A 133 -4.46 -21.91 -1.10
N PRO A 134 -4.51 -23.23 -0.85
CA PRO A 134 -3.49 -24.17 -1.33
C PRO A 134 -3.28 -24.19 -2.85
N GLU A 135 -4.31 -23.81 -3.62
CA GLU A 135 -4.26 -23.73 -5.08
C GLU A 135 -3.70 -22.40 -5.61
N GLY A 136 -3.33 -21.45 -4.74
CA GLY A 136 -2.65 -20.21 -5.12
C GLY A 136 -3.49 -19.25 -5.96
N ARG A 137 -4.79 -19.08 -5.66
CA ARG A 137 -5.64 -18.16 -6.42
C ARG A 137 -5.29 -16.70 -6.09
N PRO A 138 -5.10 -15.82 -7.08
CA PRO A 138 -4.78 -14.41 -6.87
C PRO A 138 -6.00 -13.54 -6.49
N ASP A 139 -7.10 -14.18 -6.08
CA ASP A 139 -8.35 -13.50 -5.74
C ASP A 139 -8.13 -12.52 -4.57
N ILE A 140 -8.61 -11.29 -4.76
CA ILE A 140 -8.60 -10.20 -3.79
C ILE A 140 -9.94 -10.14 -3.09
N PHE A 141 -9.89 -10.12 -1.77
CA PHE A 141 -11.05 -9.99 -0.89
C PHE A 141 -11.02 -8.65 -0.18
N VAL A 142 -12.19 -8.15 0.20
CA VAL A 142 -12.32 -7.15 1.27
C VAL A 142 -12.85 -7.84 2.53
N TRP A 143 -12.24 -7.49 3.66
CA TRP A 143 -12.76 -7.77 4.99
C TRP A 143 -13.46 -6.52 5.53
N ASP A 144 -14.74 -6.67 5.87
CA ASP A 144 -15.55 -5.62 6.49
C ASP A 144 -15.39 -5.67 8.01
N HIS A 145 -14.79 -4.63 8.59
CA HIS A 145 -14.53 -4.55 10.02
C HIS A 145 -15.79 -4.50 10.90
N ARG A 146 -16.95 -4.10 10.34
CA ARG A 146 -18.21 -3.98 11.07
C ARG A 146 -18.94 -5.30 11.18
N THR A 147 -18.89 -6.09 10.11
CA THR A 147 -19.71 -7.30 9.97
C THR A 147 -18.90 -8.60 9.98
N ASP A 148 -17.56 -8.49 9.93
CA ASP A 148 -16.63 -9.61 9.73
C ASP A 148 -16.87 -10.37 8.41
N ASN A 149 -17.61 -9.79 7.47
CA ASN A 149 -17.81 -10.40 6.15
C ASN A 149 -16.52 -10.33 5.33
N ARG A 150 -16.29 -11.38 4.55
CA ARG A 150 -15.17 -11.48 3.60
C ARG A 150 -15.77 -11.76 2.23
N ARG A 151 -15.58 -10.85 1.28
CA ARG A 151 -16.11 -10.99 -0.10
C ARG A 151 -15.02 -10.80 -1.13
N CYS A 152 -15.02 -11.64 -2.17
CA CYS A 152 -14.14 -11.45 -3.31
C CYS A 152 -14.57 -10.17 -4.07
N VAL A 153 -13.59 -9.36 -4.46
CA VAL A 153 -13.78 -8.07 -5.15
C VAL A 153 -13.05 -7.99 -6.47
N ALA A 154 -11.99 -8.78 -6.66
CA ALA A 154 -11.24 -8.85 -7.90
C ALA A 154 -10.55 -10.20 -8.04
N PRO A 155 -10.32 -10.69 -9.27
CA PRO A 155 -9.65 -11.97 -9.51
C PRO A 155 -8.11 -11.89 -9.47
N SER A 156 -7.52 -10.70 -9.42
CA SER A 156 -6.07 -10.48 -9.35
C SER A 156 -5.74 -9.09 -8.80
N LEU A 157 -4.47 -8.83 -8.47
CA LEU A 157 -3.99 -7.51 -8.05
C LEU A 157 -4.15 -6.47 -9.15
N GLU A 158 -3.81 -6.84 -10.39
CA GLU A 158 -3.98 -5.96 -11.55
C GLU A 158 -5.43 -5.50 -11.69
N HIS A 159 -6.37 -6.45 -11.67
CA HIS A 159 -7.80 -6.15 -11.74
C HIS A 159 -8.25 -5.32 -10.54
N PHE A 160 -7.74 -5.60 -9.34
CA PHE A 160 -8.04 -4.81 -8.15
C PHE A 160 -7.61 -3.36 -8.32
N ILE A 161 -6.35 -3.11 -8.69
CA ILE A 161 -5.82 -1.74 -8.83
C ILE A 161 -6.62 -0.96 -9.88
N GLN A 162 -6.85 -1.55 -11.06
CA GLN A 162 -7.63 -0.90 -12.11
C GLN A 162 -9.06 -0.62 -11.66
N ALA A 163 -9.74 -1.59 -11.07
CA ALA A 163 -11.14 -1.46 -10.65
C ALA A 163 -11.30 -0.51 -9.45
N TRP A 164 -10.36 -0.50 -8.52
CA TRP A 164 -10.34 0.39 -7.37
C TRP A 164 -10.13 1.85 -7.80
N LEU A 165 -9.09 2.12 -8.60
CA LEU A 165 -8.75 3.47 -9.04
C LEU A 165 -9.80 4.07 -10.00
N THR A 166 -10.60 3.23 -10.66
CA THR A 166 -11.72 3.66 -11.52
C THR A 166 -13.08 3.65 -10.81
N GLY A 167 -13.14 3.33 -9.52
CA GLY A 167 -14.36 3.33 -8.72
C GLY A 167 -15.37 2.21 -9.05
N ARG A 168 -14.91 1.14 -9.70
CA ARG A 168 -15.73 -0.04 -10.02
C ARG A 168 -15.90 -0.99 -8.82
N ILE A 169 -14.95 -0.97 -7.89
CA ILE A 169 -15.12 -1.62 -6.58
C ILE A 169 -15.80 -0.61 -5.66
N GLN A 170 -17.00 -0.97 -5.18
CA GLN A 170 -17.74 -0.20 -4.17
C GLN A 170 -17.80 -1.03 -2.89
N LEU A 171 -17.63 -0.38 -1.74
CA LEU A 171 -17.56 -1.02 -0.44
C LEU A 171 -18.90 -1.18 0.26
#